data_AF-A0A6L9QTE5-F1
#
_entry.id   AF-A0A6L9QTE5-F1
#
_cell.length_a   1.000
_cell.length_b   1.000
_cell.length_c   1.000
_cell.angle_alpha   90.00
_cell.angle_beta   90.00
_cell.angle_gamma   90.00
#
_symmetry.space_group_name_H-M   'P 1'
#
loop_
_entity.id
_entity.type
_entity.pdbx_description
1 polymer ?
#
loop_
_entity_poly.entity_id
_entity_poly.type
_entity_poly.pdbx_seq_one_letter_code
_entity_poly.pdbx_strand_id
1 'polypeptide(L)'
;RLSVRAVVSGGLAAIGLALAALAAIDESTPYPLLGGALLVVGLGAGFSFTVTADVILSSAPKEQAGAASAVSETAYELGAALGIALLGSVVTGAYRGFAGPPGTPASAHESLGGAVEAAAHLPPGTAAELLDAARQSFVDGLAVAAGAGAAVLLAAAVAAWFLLRGQALDTRPADH
;
A
#
# COMPACT_ATOMS: atom_id res chain seq x y z
N ARG A 1 -2.52 -12.54 26.88
CA ARG A 1 -3.52 -12.77 25.81
C ARG A 1 -3.65 -11.47 25.03
N LEU A 2 -3.03 -11.34 23.86
CA LEU A 2 -3.29 -10.18 22.99
C LEU A 2 -4.71 -10.34 22.41
N SER A 3 -5.53 -9.31 22.51
CA SER A 3 -6.88 -9.31 21.93
C SER A 3 -6.75 -9.25 20.41
N VAL A 4 -7.49 -10.08 19.67
CA VAL A 4 -7.51 -10.11 18.20
C VAL A 4 -7.61 -8.70 17.61
N ARG A 5 -8.55 -7.91 18.13
CA ARG A 5 -8.73 -6.52 17.71
C ARG A 5 -7.47 -5.67 17.86
N ALA A 6 -6.71 -5.86 18.94
CA ALA A 6 -5.51 -5.05 19.21
C ALA A 6 -4.39 -5.38 18.23
N VAL A 7 -4.23 -6.64 17.86
CA VAL A 7 -3.20 -7.05 16.88
C VAL A 7 -3.57 -6.58 15.48
N VAL A 8 -4.82 -6.81 15.04
CA VAL A 8 -5.25 -6.42 13.69
C VAL A 8 -5.32 -4.90 13.54
N SER A 9 -5.99 -4.19 14.45
CA SER A 9 -6.05 -2.72 14.39
C SER A 9 -4.68 -2.07 14.58
N GLY A 10 -3.84 -2.60 15.48
CA GLY A 10 -2.49 -2.11 15.70
C GLY A 10 -1.60 -2.31 14.48
N GLY A 11 -1.69 -3.48 13.84
CA GLY A 11 -0.98 -3.77 12.60
C GLY A 11 -1.41 -2.84 11.46
N LEU A 12 -2.72 -2.71 11.22
CA LEU A 12 -3.26 -1.79 10.21
C LEU A 12 -2.87 -0.32 10.48
N ALA A 13 -2.94 0.13 11.74
CA ALA A 13 -2.54 1.47 12.12
C ALA A 13 -1.03 1.69 11.92
N ALA A 14 -0.20 0.71 12.27
CA ALA A 14 1.24 0.78 12.07
C ALA A 14 1.61 0.90 10.58
N ILE A 15 0.97 0.11 9.71
CA ILE A 15 1.17 0.23 8.25
C ILE A 15 0.69 1.60 7.77
N GLY A 16 -0.49 2.05 8.19
CA GLY A 16 -1.04 3.35 7.79
C GLY A 16 -0.15 4.51 8.19
N LEU A 17 0.37 4.52 9.42
CA LEU A 17 1.33 5.53 9.90
C LEU A 17 2.67 5.46 9.16
N ALA A 18 3.16 4.25 8.85
CA ALA A 18 4.38 4.08 8.07
C ALA A 18 4.21 4.60 6.63
N LEU A 19 3.08 4.33 5.97
CA LEU A 19 2.77 4.91 4.66
C LEU A 19 2.65 6.44 4.71
N ALA A 20 2.03 7.00 5.77
CA ALA A 20 1.97 8.44 5.97
C ALA A 20 3.36 9.06 6.15
N ALA A 21 4.26 8.37 6.86
CA ALA A 21 5.65 8.79 7.00
C ALA A 21 6.40 8.71 5.66
N LEU A 22 6.21 7.63 4.89
CA LEU A 22 6.79 7.46 3.55
C LEU A 22 6.32 8.54 2.57
N ALA A 23 5.08 9.01 2.69
CA ALA A 23 4.55 10.10 1.87
C ALA A 23 5.22 11.47 2.15
N ALA A 24 5.93 11.61 3.27
CA ALA A 24 6.64 12.82 3.66
C ALA A 24 8.17 12.72 3.48
N ILE A 25 8.66 11.64 2.87
CA ILE A 25 10.09 11.43 2.61
C ILE A 25 10.56 12.31 1.46
N ASP A 26 11.76 12.88 1.63
CA ASP A 26 12.48 13.65 0.62
C ASP A 26 13.91 13.11 0.42
N GLU A 27 14.67 13.76 -0.47
CA GLU A 27 16.05 13.44 -0.80
C GLU A 27 17.05 13.54 0.37
N SER A 28 16.71 14.28 1.42
CA SER A 28 17.53 14.45 2.63
C SER A 28 17.30 13.33 3.65
N THR A 29 16.29 12.48 3.42
CA THR A 29 15.89 11.44 4.37
C THR A 29 16.93 10.32 4.42
N PRO A 30 17.45 9.96 5.61
CA PRO A 30 18.45 8.92 5.73
C PRO A 30 17.85 7.53 5.50
N TYR A 31 18.57 6.66 4.76
CA TYR A 31 18.15 5.30 4.42
C TYR A 31 17.64 4.43 5.59
N PRO A 32 18.20 4.51 6.82
CA PRO A 32 17.66 3.76 7.96
C PRO A 32 16.21 4.11 8.31
N LEU A 33 15.77 5.35 8.07
CA LEU A 33 14.38 5.77 8.33
C LEU A 33 13.44 5.13 7.30
N LEU A 34 13.83 5.16 6.02
CA LEU A 34 13.13 4.45 4.94
C LEU A 34 13.04 2.94 5.23
N GLY A 35 14.16 2.32 5.57
CA GLY A 35 14.22 0.90 5.94
C GLY A 35 13.35 0.57 7.16
N GLY A 36 13.35 1.44 8.17
CA GLY A 36 12.50 1.31 9.35
C GLY A 36 11.02 1.37 9.02
N ALA A 37 10.59 2.33 8.19
CA ALA A 37 9.20 2.43 7.75
C ALA A 37 8.76 1.19 6.95
N LEU A 38 9.59 0.72 6.01
CA LEU A 38 9.32 -0.50 5.24
C LEU A 38 9.27 -1.75 6.13
N LEU A 39 10.13 -1.82 7.16
CA LEU A 39 10.11 -2.89 8.14
C LEU A 39 8.81 -2.89 8.97
N VAL A 40 8.32 -1.71 9.37
CA VAL A 40 7.03 -1.56 10.06
C VAL A 40 5.87 -1.99 9.15
N VAL A 41 5.90 -1.63 7.87
CA VAL A 41 4.91 -2.10 6.89
C VAL A 41 4.91 -3.63 6.82
N GLY A 42 6.08 -4.25 6.67
CA GLY A 42 6.20 -5.72 6.58
C GLY A 42 5.73 -6.44 7.85
N LEU A 43 6.14 -5.97 9.03
CA LEU A 43 5.71 -6.55 10.31
C LEU A 43 4.20 -6.39 10.55
N GLY A 44 3.67 -5.20 10.29
CA GLY A 44 2.23 -4.93 10.43
C GLY A 44 1.40 -5.79 9.50
N ALA A 45 1.83 -5.96 8.24
CA ALA A 45 1.16 -6.81 7.27
C ALA A 45 1.21 -8.28 7.67
N GLY A 46 2.38 -8.78 8.08
CA GLY A 46 2.55 -10.17 8.52
C GLY A 46 1.64 -10.52 9.70
N PHE A 47 1.67 -9.73 10.77
CA PHE A 47 0.80 -9.99 11.92
C PHE A 47 -0.69 -9.87 11.60
N SER A 48 -1.07 -8.87 10.80
CA SER A 48 -2.48 -8.68 10.43
C SER A 48 -2.99 -9.84 9.58
N PHE A 49 -2.20 -10.30 8.61
CA PHE A 49 -2.58 -11.40 7.74
C PHE A 49 -2.73 -12.71 8.50
N THR A 50 -1.72 -13.08 9.32
CA THR A 50 -1.75 -14.30 10.12
C THR A 50 -2.94 -14.34 11.08
N VAL A 51 -3.15 -13.27 11.87
CA VAL A 51 -4.24 -13.24 12.85
C VAL A 51 -5.61 -13.22 12.17
N THR A 52 -5.75 -12.50 11.05
CA THR A 52 -7.03 -12.43 10.34
C THR A 52 -7.40 -13.78 9.73
N ALA A 53 -6.43 -14.49 9.14
CA ALA A 53 -6.65 -15.84 8.59
C ALA A 53 -7.14 -16.81 9.67
N ASP A 54 -6.48 -16.84 10.83
CA ASP A 54 -6.88 -17.68 11.96
C ASP A 54 -8.30 -17.36 12.43
N VAL A 55 -8.63 -16.07 12.57
CA VAL A 55 -9.94 -15.62 13.07
C VAL A 55 -11.06 -15.95 12.10
N ILE A 56 -10.84 -15.80 10.79
CA ILE A 56 -11.83 -16.14 9.76
C ILE A 56 -12.14 -17.63 9.84
N LEU A 57 -11.11 -18.47 9.89
CA LEU A 57 -11.28 -19.92 9.91
C LEU A 57 -11.91 -20.41 11.22
N SER A 58 -11.50 -19.83 12.35
CA SER A 58 -12.02 -20.22 13.68
C SER A 58 -13.44 -19.73 13.96
N SER A 59 -13.92 -18.70 13.24
CA SER A 59 -15.25 -18.13 13.45
C SER A 59 -16.36 -18.87 12.69
N ALA A 60 -16.00 -19.75 11.75
CA ALA A 60 -16.95 -20.52 10.97
C ALA A 60 -17.20 -21.91 11.59
N PRO A 61 -18.44 -22.44 11.54
CA PRO A 61 -18.70 -23.85 11.82
C PRO A 61 -17.82 -24.75 10.93
N LYS A 62 -17.41 -25.92 11.44
CA LYS A 62 -16.47 -26.82 10.73
C LYS A 62 -16.98 -27.21 9.34
N GLU A 63 -18.30 -27.36 9.20
CA GLU A 63 -18.98 -27.72 7.97
C GLU A 63 -18.93 -26.58 6.93
N GLN A 64 -18.71 -25.35 7.37
CA GLN A 64 -18.67 -24.15 6.53
C GLN A 64 -17.27 -23.51 6.41
N ALA A 65 -16.24 -24.11 7.02
CA ALA A 65 -14.87 -23.61 6.98
C ALA A 65 -14.34 -23.42 5.54
N GLY A 66 -14.66 -24.34 4.63
CA GLY A 66 -14.30 -24.24 3.22
C GLY A 66 -14.95 -23.03 2.52
N ALA A 67 -16.22 -22.75 2.82
CA ALA A 67 -16.92 -21.58 2.28
C ALA A 67 -16.35 -20.27 2.84
N ALA A 68 -16.04 -20.22 4.15
CA ALA A 68 -15.43 -19.05 4.78
C ALA A 68 -14.04 -18.74 4.19
N SER A 69 -13.22 -19.78 3.97
CA SER A 69 -11.92 -19.66 3.31
C SER A 69 -12.06 -19.13 1.87
N ALA A 70 -12.98 -19.68 1.09
CA ALA A 70 -13.22 -19.24 -0.29
C ALA A 70 -13.64 -17.76 -0.37
N VAL A 71 -14.51 -17.30 0.54
CA VAL A 71 -14.92 -15.90 0.63
C VAL A 71 -13.74 -15.00 1.01
N SER A 72 -12.89 -15.44 1.95
CA SER A 72 -11.69 -14.69 2.34
C SER A 72 -10.69 -14.56 1.20
N GLU A 73 -10.45 -15.63 0.47
CA GLU A 73 -9.53 -15.62 -0.68
C GLU A 73 -10.06 -14.68 -1.76
N THR A 74 -11.35 -14.77 -2.09
CA THR A 74 -11.98 -13.85 -3.06
C THR A 74 -11.88 -12.40 -2.61
N ALA A 75 -12.09 -12.14 -1.31
CA ALA A 75 -11.97 -10.79 -0.76
C ALA A 75 -10.52 -10.26 -0.84
N TYR A 76 -9.53 -11.13 -0.61
CA TYR A 76 -8.12 -10.79 -0.74
C TYR A 76 -7.75 -10.49 -2.19
N GLU A 77 -8.08 -11.37 -3.14
CA GLU A 77 -7.82 -11.17 -4.56
C GLU A 77 -8.49 -9.90 -5.09
N LEU A 78 -9.76 -9.68 -4.72
CA LEU A 78 -10.51 -8.48 -5.09
C LEU A 78 -9.87 -7.23 -4.50
N GLY A 79 -9.52 -7.27 -3.21
CA GLY A 79 -8.85 -6.16 -2.52
C GLY A 79 -7.50 -5.82 -3.14
N ALA A 80 -6.70 -6.83 -3.49
CA ALA A 80 -5.42 -6.65 -4.16
C ALA A 80 -5.59 -6.03 -5.55
N ALA A 81 -6.53 -6.54 -6.35
CA ALA A 81 -6.82 -6.00 -7.68
C ALA A 81 -7.30 -4.55 -7.62
N LEU A 82 -8.23 -4.24 -6.70
CA LEU A 82 -8.71 -2.87 -6.47
C LEU A 82 -7.59 -1.94 -5.97
N GLY A 83 -6.75 -2.42 -5.06
CA GLY A 83 -5.60 -1.66 -4.55
C GLY A 83 -4.63 -1.28 -5.66
N ILE A 84 -4.25 -2.26 -6.50
CA ILE A 84 -3.38 -2.05 -7.66
C ILE A 84 -4.02 -1.04 -8.63
N ALA A 85 -5.30 -1.23 -8.97
CA ALA A 85 -5.99 -0.37 -9.93
C ALA A 85 -6.15 1.07 -9.41
N LEU A 86 -6.61 1.25 -8.17
CA LEU A 86 -6.87 2.57 -7.60
C LEU A 86 -5.58 3.32 -7.31
N LEU A 87 -4.63 2.71 -6.61
CA LEU A 87 -3.35 3.36 -6.29
C LEU A 87 -2.53 3.61 -7.56
N GLY A 88 -2.52 2.66 -8.50
CA GLY A 88 -1.89 2.85 -9.81
C GLY A 88 -2.53 3.99 -10.61
N SER A 89 -3.86 4.14 -10.54
CA SER A 89 -4.57 5.27 -11.16
C SER A 89 -4.20 6.61 -10.53
N VAL A 90 -4.02 6.65 -9.21
CA VAL A 90 -3.56 7.85 -8.49
C VAL A 90 -2.16 8.24 -8.95
N VAL A 91 -1.21 7.29 -8.96
CA VAL A 91 0.16 7.54 -9.43
C VAL A 91 0.16 8.02 -10.89
N THR A 92 -0.57 7.33 -11.77
CA THR A 92 -0.64 7.66 -13.20
C THR A 92 -1.30 9.03 -13.43
N GLY A 93 -2.37 9.33 -12.69
CA GLY A 93 -3.09 10.59 -12.78
C GLY A 93 -2.24 11.78 -12.34
N ALA A 94 -1.52 11.64 -11.22
CA ALA A 94 -0.58 12.65 -10.76
C ALA A 94 0.60 12.81 -11.73
N TYR A 95 1.19 11.69 -12.19
CA TYR A 95 2.35 11.68 -13.06
C TYR A 95 2.14 12.51 -14.34
N ARG A 96 0.98 12.37 -14.99
CA ARG A 96 0.67 13.04 -16.28
C ARG A 96 0.69 14.57 -16.22
N GLY A 97 0.63 15.17 -15.03
CA GLY A 97 0.46 16.61 -14.84
C GLY A 97 1.72 17.47 -14.96
N PHE A 98 2.91 16.89 -15.20
CA PHE A 98 4.15 17.68 -15.26
C PHE A 98 4.24 18.53 -16.54
N ALA A 99 4.87 19.69 -16.42
CA ALA A 99 5.22 20.53 -17.57
C ALA A 99 6.60 20.12 -18.09
N GLY A 100 6.65 19.49 -19.26
CA GLY A 100 7.89 19.17 -19.94
C GLY A 100 8.39 20.34 -20.81
N PRO A 101 9.66 20.31 -21.26
CA PRO A 101 10.18 21.27 -22.21
C PRO A 101 9.41 21.26 -23.55
N PRO A 102 9.51 22.33 -24.36
CA PRO A 102 8.86 22.38 -25.67
C PRO A 102 9.25 21.19 -26.55
N GLY A 103 8.25 20.56 -27.17
CA GLY A 103 8.45 19.37 -28.01
C GLY A 103 8.47 18.05 -27.25
N THR A 104 8.12 18.04 -25.95
CA THR A 104 7.93 16.80 -25.19
C THR A 104 6.88 15.90 -25.86
N PRO A 105 7.23 14.65 -26.23
CA PRO A 105 6.28 13.71 -26.82
C PRO A 105 5.19 13.30 -25.83
N ALA A 106 4.00 12.97 -26.33
CA ALA A 106 2.90 12.50 -25.49
C ALA A 106 3.26 11.24 -24.67
N SER A 107 4.09 10.34 -25.23
CA SER A 107 4.57 9.13 -24.54
C SER A 107 5.36 9.43 -23.26
N ALA A 108 6.00 10.60 -23.16
CA ALA A 108 6.71 11.00 -21.94
C ALA A 108 5.75 11.24 -20.77
N HIS A 109 4.51 11.65 -21.04
CA HIS A 109 3.47 11.83 -20.02
C HIS A 109 2.76 10.51 -19.66
N GLU A 110 2.93 9.45 -20.44
CA GLU A 110 2.26 8.17 -20.17
C GLU A 110 2.97 7.35 -19.09
N SER A 111 4.29 7.42 -19.01
CA SER A 111 5.09 6.77 -17.97
C SER A 111 6.49 7.35 -17.85
N LEU A 112 7.13 7.13 -16.69
CA LEU A 112 8.54 7.50 -16.48
C LEU A 112 9.47 6.80 -17.48
N GLY A 113 9.16 5.54 -17.86
CA GLY A 113 9.89 4.82 -18.90
C GLY A 113 9.79 5.51 -20.26
N GLY A 114 8.59 5.97 -20.63
CA GLY A 114 8.37 6.75 -21.85
C GLY A 114 9.11 8.10 -21.84
N ALA A 115 9.23 8.75 -20.68
CA ALA A 115 10.03 9.97 -20.54
C ALA A 115 11.53 9.69 -20.72
N VAL A 116 12.04 8.59 -20.16
CA VAL A 116 13.43 8.15 -20.34
C VAL A 116 13.73 7.85 -21.82
N GLU A 117 12.83 7.16 -22.51
CA GLU A 117 12.96 6.87 -23.94
C GLU A 117 12.91 8.14 -24.79
N ALA A 118 12.00 9.06 -24.49
CA ALA A 118 11.92 10.36 -25.18
C ALA A 118 13.19 11.20 -24.96
N ALA A 119 13.70 11.24 -23.72
CA ALA A 119 14.90 11.99 -23.36
C ALA A 119 16.16 11.53 -24.13
N ALA A 120 16.25 10.25 -24.49
CA ALA A 120 17.37 9.70 -25.26
C ALA A 120 17.52 10.33 -26.66
N HIS A 121 16.48 10.98 -27.17
CA HIS A 121 16.45 11.60 -28.49
C HIS A 121 16.56 13.14 -28.45
N LEU A 122 16.75 13.71 -27.26
CA LEU A 122 16.80 15.16 -27.04
C LEU A 122 18.22 15.66 -26.78
N PRO A 123 18.50 16.96 -27.01
CA PRO A 123 19.74 17.59 -26.58
C PRO A 123 19.96 17.43 -25.06
N PRO A 124 21.20 17.29 -24.57
CA PRO A 124 21.48 16.95 -23.17
C PRO A 124 20.80 17.84 -22.12
N GLY A 125 20.73 19.16 -22.36
CA GLY A 125 20.07 20.09 -21.44
C GLY A 125 18.56 19.88 -21.35
N THR A 126 17.90 19.69 -22.50
CA THR A 126 16.46 19.43 -22.58
C THR A 126 16.11 18.03 -22.06
N ALA A 127 16.98 17.05 -22.29
CA ALA A 127 16.83 15.70 -21.75
C ALA A 127 16.87 15.70 -20.21
N ALA A 128 17.81 16.43 -19.60
CA ALA A 128 17.90 16.56 -18.15
C ALA A 128 16.64 17.23 -17.57
N GLU A 129 16.19 18.34 -18.17
CA GLU A 129 14.98 19.05 -17.75
C GLU A 129 13.73 18.15 -17.81
N LEU A 130 13.57 17.38 -18.89
CA LEU A 130 12.46 16.43 -19.01
C LEU A 130 12.52 15.33 -17.93
N LEU A 131 13.70 14.76 -17.70
CA LEU A 131 13.88 13.68 -16.73
C LEU A 131 13.65 14.14 -15.29
N ASP A 132 14.12 15.33 -14.93
CA ASP A 132 13.92 15.89 -13.60
C ASP A 132 12.43 16.15 -13.34
N ALA A 133 11.73 16.80 -14.29
CA ALA A 133 10.30 17.05 -14.20
C ALA A 133 9.48 15.75 -14.09
N ALA A 134 9.81 14.75 -14.93
CA ALA A 134 9.14 13.45 -14.91
C ALA A 134 9.40 12.69 -13.62
N ARG A 135 10.65 12.67 -13.13
CA ARG A 135 11.01 11.98 -11.87
C ARG A 135 10.31 12.62 -10.68
N GLN A 136 10.32 13.96 -10.59
CA GLN A 136 9.65 14.68 -9.52
C GLN A 136 8.15 14.38 -9.51
N SER A 137 7.49 14.47 -10.67
CA SER A 137 6.07 14.15 -10.81
C SER A 137 5.74 12.70 -10.44
N PHE A 138 6.64 11.76 -10.78
CA PHE A 138 6.50 10.35 -10.40
C PHE A 138 6.58 10.16 -8.87
N VAL A 139 7.54 10.80 -8.22
CA VAL A 139 7.71 10.76 -6.76
C VAL A 139 6.52 11.42 -6.06
N ASP A 140 6.05 12.57 -6.55
CA ASP A 140 4.84 13.23 -6.05
C ASP A 140 3.62 12.31 -6.16
N GLY A 141 3.45 11.65 -7.31
CA GLY A 141 2.39 10.66 -7.50
C GLY A 141 2.47 9.48 -6.53
N LEU A 142 3.67 8.99 -6.24
CA LEU A 142 3.90 7.94 -5.25
C LEU A 142 3.57 8.41 -3.83
N ALA A 143 3.93 9.65 -3.48
CA ALA A 143 3.60 10.25 -2.19
C ALA A 143 2.08 10.39 -1.99
N VAL A 144 1.37 10.87 -3.02
CA VAL A 144 -0.11 10.96 -2.99
C VAL A 144 -0.74 9.58 -2.84
N ALA A 145 -0.26 8.58 -3.58
CA ALA A 145 -0.76 7.21 -3.47
C ALA A 145 -0.48 6.59 -2.08
N ALA A 146 0.71 6.83 -1.51
CA ALA A 146 1.05 6.40 -0.16
C ALA A 146 0.13 7.08 0.88
N GLY A 147 -0.13 8.38 0.75
CA GLY A 147 -1.08 9.11 1.59
C GLY A 147 -2.52 8.59 1.49
N ALA A 148 -2.99 8.25 0.29
CA ALA A 148 -4.29 7.63 0.09
C ALA A 148 -4.36 6.23 0.75
N GLY A 149 -3.32 5.41 0.56
CA GLY A 149 -3.20 4.10 1.22
C GLY A 149 -3.16 4.22 2.75
N ALA A 150 -2.45 5.22 3.28
CA ALA A 150 -2.42 5.53 4.70
C ALA A 150 -3.83 5.84 5.24
N ALA A 151 -4.57 6.71 4.56
CA ALA A 151 -5.94 7.06 4.96
C ALA A 151 -6.86 5.83 4.98
N VAL A 152 -6.78 4.97 3.96
CA VAL A 152 -7.57 3.73 3.89
C VAL A 152 -7.22 2.78 5.03
N LEU A 153 -5.93 2.55 5.31
CA LEU A 153 -5.49 1.64 6.37
C LEU A 153 -5.80 2.16 7.77
N LEU A 154 -5.69 3.48 8.00
CA LEU A 154 -6.08 4.09 9.26
C LEU A 154 -7.60 3.98 9.48
N ALA A 155 -8.42 4.21 8.44
CA ALA A 155 -9.85 3.99 8.51
C ALA A 155 -10.19 2.51 8.78
N ALA A 156 -9.48 1.58 8.13
CA ALA A 156 -9.63 0.14 8.37
C ALA A 156 -9.22 -0.26 9.78
N ALA A 157 -8.17 0.35 10.35
CA ALA A 157 -7.75 0.13 11.73
C ALA A 157 -8.84 0.53 12.73
N VAL A 158 -9.46 1.70 12.51
CA VAL A 158 -10.60 2.18 13.31
C VAL A 158 -11.79 1.24 13.17
N ALA A 159 -12.14 0.83 11.95
CA ALA A 159 -13.24 -0.13 11.71
C ALA A 159 -12.97 -1.47 12.41
N ALA A 160 -11.77 -2.03 12.25
CA ALA A 160 -11.36 -3.29 12.88
C ALA A 160 -11.43 -3.24 14.41
N TRP A 161 -11.08 -2.10 15.01
CA TRP A 161 -11.17 -1.90 16.46
C TRP A 161 -12.61 -2.07 16.99
N PHE A 162 -13.59 -1.55 16.26
CA PHE A 162 -15.01 -1.63 16.64
C PHE A 162 -15.65 -2.96 16.24
N LEU A 163 -15.34 -3.49 15.05
CA LEU A 163 -15.96 -4.70 14.49
C LEU A 163 -15.45 -5.99 15.13
N LEU A 164 -14.18 -6.06 15.53
CA LEU A 164 -13.57 -7.27 16.14
C LEU A 164 -13.78 -7.34 17.67
N ARG A 165 -14.72 -6.56 18.20
CA ARG A 165 -15.03 -6.55 19.64
C ARG A 165 -15.57 -7.93 20.05
N GLY A 166 -14.89 -8.58 20.99
CA GLY A 166 -15.31 -9.88 21.56
C GLY A 166 -14.68 -11.11 20.91
N GLN A 167 -13.89 -10.95 19.84
CA GLN A 167 -13.12 -12.03 19.23
C GLN A 167 -11.86 -12.32 20.08
N ALA A 168 -11.66 -13.58 20.45
CA ALA A 168 -10.48 -14.05 21.19
C ALA A 168 -9.79 -15.18 20.41
N LEU A 169 -8.45 -15.19 20.40
CA LEU A 169 -7.68 -16.31 19.86
C LEU A 169 -7.94 -17.54 20.74
N ASP A 170 -8.59 -18.57 20.19
CA ASP A 170 -8.92 -19.80 20.91
C ASP A 170 -7.65 -20.68 20.94
N THR A 171 -6.85 -20.57 22.00
CA THR A 171 -5.62 -21.36 22.18
C THR A 171 -5.89 -22.74 22.78
N ARG A 172 -7.02 -23.38 22.47
CA ARG A 172 -7.32 -24.71 23.01
C ARG A 172 -6.38 -25.72 22.34
N PRO A 173 -5.67 -26.57 23.10
CA PRO A 173 -4.95 -27.70 22.52
C PRO A 173 -5.94 -28.51 21.70
N ALA A 174 -5.56 -28.92 20.49
CA ALA A 174 -6.32 -29.91 19.76
C ALA A 174 -6.28 -31.20 20.59
N ASP A 175 -7.35 -31.46 21.34
CA ASP A 175 -7.56 -32.75 21.99
C ASP A 175 -7.69 -33.79 20.86
N HIS A 176 -6.61 -34.54 20.64
CA HIS A 176 -6.56 -35.76 19.84
C HIS A 176 -6.78 -36.97 20.74
#